data_AF-A0A381TFW0-F1
#
_entry.id   AF-A0A381TFW0-F1
#
_cell.length_a   1.000
_cell.length_b   1.000
_cell.length_c   1.000
_cell.angle_alpha   90.00
_cell.angle_beta   90.00
_cell.angle_gamma   90.00
#
_symmetry.space_group_name_H-M   'P 1'
#
loop_
_entity.id
_entity.type
_entity.pdbx_description
1 polymer ?
#
loop_
_entity_poly.entity_id
_entity_poly.type
_entity_poly.pdbx_seq_one_letter_code
_entity_poly.pdbx_strand_id
1 'polypeptide(L)'
;MTFPGCGGRPDYVATESDLAEEGWDLYRDGKYLESAEWFQYSINTNPTLDGYNGLGWSYGKLSYQDHLDISIVNFLGYETLLDSAIVNFMGYETLLDSAAAANLSLNDVWTIRDIFAGLCFAYSANGEDSTAIEYSDLLFSFGWYDWSFLNEPGLDSLDVLITVAKSAYFIADFEMSINRVNYIMDKKNLGSFNPDISTPPGRLALISKIEELQLILSPE
;
A
#
# COMPACT_ATOMS: atom_id res chain seq x y z
N MET A 1 -1.36 -10.71 25.48
CA MET A 1 -0.74 -12.04 25.72
C MET A 1 0.25 -11.90 26.88
N THR A 2 0.34 -12.85 27.82
CA THR A 2 1.21 -12.73 29.00
C THR A 2 2.27 -13.82 28.98
N PHE A 3 3.54 -13.42 29.02
CA PHE A 3 4.68 -14.34 29.06
C PHE A 3 5.24 -14.42 30.48
N PRO A 4 5.54 -15.63 30.99
CA PRO A 4 6.01 -15.81 32.36
C PRO A 4 7.38 -15.15 32.56
N GLY A 5 7.52 -14.37 33.63
CA GLY A 5 8.80 -13.76 34.00
C GLY A 5 9.82 -14.79 34.51
N CYS A 6 11.11 -14.60 34.19
CA CYS A 6 12.20 -15.43 34.72
C CYS A 6 13.08 -14.64 35.72
N GLY A 7 13.54 -15.29 36.79
CA GLY A 7 14.51 -14.72 37.73
C GLY A 7 13.99 -13.59 38.62
N GLY A 8 12.71 -13.61 39.01
CA GLY A 8 12.11 -12.61 39.91
C GLY A 8 11.63 -11.33 39.21
N ARG A 9 11.61 -11.29 37.88
CA ARG A 9 10.93 -10.26 37.10
C ARG A 9 9.42 -10.56 37.02
N PRO A 10 8.56 -9.53 37.04
CA PRO A 10 7.12 -9.72 36.81
C PRO A 10 6.87 -10.29 35.41
N ASP A 11 5.69 -10.87 35.24
CA ASP A 11 5.23 -11.35 33.94
C ASP A 11 5.23 -10.21 32.91
N TYR A 12 5.67 -10.52 31.70
CA TYR A 12 5.66 -9.57 30.60
C TYR A 12 4.30 -9.59 29.93
N VAL A 13 3.62 -8.44 29.91
CA VAL A 13 2.38 -8.26 29.16
C VAL A 13 2.77 -7.66 27.81
N ALA A 14 2.56 -8.42 26.74
CA ALA A 14 2.84 -7.95 25.39
C ALA A 14 2.03 -6.70 25.07
N THR A 15 2.71 -5.69 24.56
CA THR A 15 2.12 -4.46 24.02
C THR A 15 1.60 -4.70 22.61
N GLU A 16 0.79 -3.78 22.10
CA GLU A 16 0.38 -3.77 20.70
C GLU A 16 1.58 -3.75 19.73
N SER A 17 2.67 -3.08 20.09
CA SER A 17 3.89 -3.02 19.27
C SER A 17 4.60 -4.36 19.22
N ASP A 18 4.68 -5.11 20.34
CA ASP A 18 5.29 -6.45 20.33
C ASP A 18 4.48 -7.42 19.47
N LEU A 19 3.14 -7.30 19.53
CA LEU A 19 2.23 -8.14 18.76
C LEU A 19 2.30 -7.81 17.26
N ALA A 20 2.45 -6.53 16.91
CA ALA A 20 2.62 -6.09 15.53
C ALA A 20 3.97 -6.55 14.94
N GLU A 21 5.06 -6.47 15.71
CA GLU A 21 6.38 -6.96 15.25
C GLU A 21 6.35 -8.47 14.97
N GLU A 22 5.72 -9.27 15.83
CA GLU A 22 5.53 -10.70 15.57
C GLU A 22 4.66 -10.93 14.31
N GLY A 23 3.62 -10.10 14.12
CA GLY A 23 2.84 -10.10 12.89
C GLY A 23 3.71 -9.88 11.65
N TRP A 24 4.60 -8.88 11.69
CA TRP A 24 5.51 -8.62 10.57
C TRP A 24 6.54 -9.74 10.36
N ASP A 25 7.05 -10.37 11.41
CA ASP A 25 7.90 -11.57 11.28
C ASP A 25 7.18 -12.69 10.55
N LEU A 26 5.93 -12.96 10.91
CA LEU A 26 5.09 -13.96 10.23
C LEU A 26 4.76 -13.58 8.79
N TYR A 27 4.50 -12.30 8.52
CA TYR A 27 4.30 -11.77 7.18
C TYR A 27 5.51 -12.05 6.28
N ARG A 28 6.71 -11.70 6.74
CA ARG A 28 7.97 -11.91 6.01
C ARG A 28 8.27 -13.39 5.79
N ASP A 29 7.82 -14.25 6.70
CA ASP A 29 7.87 -15.72 6.57
C ASP A 29 6.82 -16.30 5.60
N GLY A 30 5.94 -15.48 5.02
CA GLY A 30 4.85 -15.91 4.13
C GLY A 30 3.66 -16.55 4.86
N LYS A 31 3.59 -16.45 6.19
CA LYS A 31 2.53 -16.99 7.04
C LYS A 31 1.42 -15.96 7.22
N TYR A 32 0.77 -15.59 6.12
CA TYR A 32 -0.10 -14.42 6.09
C TYR A 32 -1.37 -14.57 6.94
N LEU A 33 -1.89 -15.78 7.11
CA LEU A 33 -3.06 -16.01 7.97
C LEU A 33 -2.71 -15.82 9.44
N GLU A 34 -1.60 -16.42 9.90
CA GLU A 34 -1.10 -16.23 11.25
C GLU A 34 -0.71 -14.77 11.49
N SER A 35 -0.03 -14.14 10.53
CA SER A 35 0.28 -12.70 10.55
C SER A 35 -0.97 -11.86 10.81
N ALA A 36 -2.06 -12.12 10.07
CA ALA A 36 -3.34 -11.43 10.27
C ALA A 36 -3.89 -11.63 11.70
N GLU A 37 -3.79 -12.83 12.27
CA GLU A 37 -4.22 -13.08 13.66
C GLU A 37 -3.41 -12.24 14.67
N TRP A 38 -2.09 -12.10 14.47
CA TRP A 38 -1.23 -11.32 15.37
C TRP A 38 -1.49 -9.81 15.27
N PHE A 39 -1.70 -9.28 14.07
CA PHE A 39 -2.15 -7.89 13.93
C PHE A 39 -3.54 -7.67 14.52
N GLN A 40 -4.45 -8.64 14.42
CA GLN A 40 -5.74 -8.55 15.09
C GLN A 40 -5.60 -8.52 16.62
N TYR A 41 -4.66 -9.29 17.21
CA TYR A 41 -4.34 -9.20 18.63
C TYR A 41 -3.72 -7.84 19.00
N SER A 42 -2.87 -7.28 18.14
CA SER A 42 -2.32 -5.93 18.31
C SER A 42 -3.42 -4.88 18.40
N ILE A 43 -4.32 -4.83 17.40
CA ILE A 43 -5.46 -3.91 17.35
C ILE A 43 -6.38 -4.07 18.56
N ASN A 44 -6.68 -5.31 18.97
CA ASN A 44 -7.51 -5.58 20.14
C ASN A 44 -6.86 -5.14 21.47
N THR A 45 -5.53 -5.04 21.51
CA THR A 45 -4.78 -4.56 22.67
C THR A 45 -4.79 -3.04 22.74
N ASN A 46 -4.39 -2.39 21.63
CA ASN A 46 -4.47 -0.95 21.42
C ASN A 46 -4.39 -0.66 19.91
N PRO A 47 -5.42 -0.10 19.27
CA PRO A 47 -5.39 0.18 17.83
C PRO A 47 -4.28 1.16 17.44
N THR A 48 -3.52 0.82 16.41
CA THR A 48 -2.43 1.65 15.84
C THR A 48 -2.46 1.60 14.32
N LEU A 49 -1.81 2.58 13.67
CA LEU A 49 -1.64 2.58 12.22
C LEU A 49 -0.93 1.32 11.75
N ASP A 50 0.09 0.87 12.48
CA ASP A 50 0.87 -0.31 12.12
C ASP A 50 0.04 -1.60 12.25
N GLY A 51 -0.81 -1.70 13.28
CA GLY A 51 -1.76 -2.80 13.42
C GLY A 51 -2.72 -2.92 12.24
N TYR A 52 -3.31 -1.79 11.82
CA TYR A 52 -4.21 -1.74 10.65
C TYR A 52 -3.46 -2.00 9.34
N ASN A 53 -2.29 -1.40 9.15
CA ASN A 53 -1.42 -1.60 7.99
C ASN A 53 -1.07 -3.08 7.82
N GLY A 54 -0.52 -3.70 8.87
CA GLY A 54 -0.12 -5.10 8.85
C GLY A 54 -1.28 -6.06 8.59
N LEU A 55 -2.46 -5.79 9.17
CA LEU A 55 -3.65 -6.59 8.92
C LEU A 55 -4.14 -6.47 7.47
N GLY A 56 -4.13 -5.24 6.92
CA GLY A 56 -4.45 -4.96 5.52
C GLY A 56 -3.54 -5.71 4.56
N TRP A 57 -2.22 -5.60 4.75
CA TRP A 57 -1.23 -6.31 3.92
C TRP A 57 -1.35 -7.82 4.04
N SER A 58 -1.55 -8.35 5.26
CA SER A 58 -1.69 -9.79 5.49
C SER A 58 -2.88 -10.37 4.73
N TYR A 59 -4.06 -9.74 4.83
CA TYR A 59 -5.24 -10.19 4.08
C TYR A 59 -5.09 -9.99 2.57
N GLY A 60 -4.40 -8.93 2.13
CA GLY A 60 -4.13 -8.69 0.70
C GLY A 60 -3.36 -9.84 0.05
N LYS A 61 -2.47 -10.52 0.80
CA LYS A 61 -1.72 -11.69 0.31
C LYS A 61 -2.52 -12.98 0.31
N LEU A 62 -3.63 -13.07 1.05
CA LEU A 62 -4.51 -14.26 1.12
C LEU A 62 -5.53 -14.32 -0.02
N SER A 63 -5.26 -13.65 -1.14
CA SER A 63 -6.11 -13.23 -2.27
C SER A 63 -7.17 -14.23 -2.81
N TYR A 64 -8.12 -14.62 -1.99
CA TYR A 64 -9.45 -15.13 -2.33
C TYR A 64 -10.44 -13.99 -2.09
N GLN A 65 -11.50 -13.87 -2.92
CA GLN A 65 -12.35 -12.67 -3.01
C GLN A 65 -12.80 -12.11 -1.65
N ASP A 66 -13.15 -12.97 -0.70
CA ASP A 66 -13.61 -12.55 0.63
C ASP A 66 -12.53 -11.83 1.47
N HIS A 67 -11.25 -12.08 1.21
CA HIS A 67 -10.14 -11.45 1.94
C HIS A 67 -9.73 -10.08 1.39
N LEU A 68 -10.12 -9.74 0.16
CA LEU A 68 -9.79 -8.45 -0.43
C LEU A 68 -10.60 -7.33 0.20
N ASP A 69 -11.91 -7.53 0.39
CA ASP A 69 -12.77 -6.60 1.12
C ASP A 69 -12.27 -6.42 2.57
N ILE A 70 -11.82 -7.50 3.21
CA ILE A 70 -11.23 -7.45 4.54
C ILE A 70 -9.92 -6.64 4.53
N SER A 71 -9.06 -6.83 3.54
CA SER A 71 -7.83 -6.05 3.37
C SER A 71 -8.13 -4.56 3.28
N ILE A 72 -9.06 -4.17 2.40
CA ILE A 72 -9.50 -2.78 2.21
C ILE A 72 -10.02 -2.19 3.52
N VAL A 73 -10.98 -2.87 4.18
CA VAL A 73 -11.57 -2.39 5.44
C VAL A 73 -10.51 -2.20 6.53
N ASN A 74 -9.52 -3.09 6.60
CA ASN A 74 -8.46 -2.98 7.60
C ASN A 74 -7.49 -1.85 7.29
N PHE A 75 -7.11 -1.66 6.03
CA PHE A 75 -6.33 -0.49 5.64
C PHE A 75 -7.06 0.79 6.03
N LEU A 76 -8.37 0.92 5.69
CA LEU A 76 -9.22 2.06 6.03
C LEU A 76 -9.38 2.30 7.55
N GLY A 77 -9.04 1.32 8.39
CA GLY A 77 -9.01 1.49 9.85
C GLY A 77 -8.16 2.67 10.32
N TYR A 78 -7.18 3.12 9.51
CA TYR A 78 -6.38 4.32 9.76
C TYR A 78 -7.23 5.58 10.02
N GLU A 79 -8.39 5.70 9.35
CA GLU A 79 -9.28 6.86 9.49
C GLU A 79 -9.85 6.99 10.90
N THR A 80 -9.93 5.88 11.65
CA THR A 80 -10.39 5.90 13.05
C THR A 80 -9.37 6.50 14.01
N LEU A 81 -8.09 6.54 13.59
CA LEU A 81 -6.97 7.02 14.38
C LEU A 81 -6.53 8.43 14.01
N LEU A 82 -6.89 8.90 12.83
CA LEU A 82 -6.63 10.27 12.40
C LEU A 82 -7.81 11.16 12.77
N ASP A 83 -7.52 12.32 13.37
CA ASP A 83 -8.54 13.37 13.52
C ASP A 83 -9.07 13.74 12.13
N SER A 84 -10.38 13.88 12.00
CA SER A 84 -11.07 14.38 10.81
C SER A 84 -10.45 15.67 10.24
N ALA A 85 -9.84 16.51 11.09
CA ALA A 85 -9.09 17.70 10.66
C ALA A 85 -7.76 17.35 9.95
N ILE A 86 -7.08 16.28 10.35
CA ILE A 86 -5.86 15.75 9.71
C ILE A 86 -6.21 15.10 8.37
N VAL A 87 -7.29 14.32 8.30
CA VAL A 87 -7.77 13.72 7.03
C VAL A 87 -8.07 14.81 5.99
N ASN A 88 -8.67 15.93 6.41
CA ASN A 88 -8.85 17.10 5.55
C ASN A 88 -7.52 17.81 5.19
N PHE A 89 -6.49 17.70 6.02
CA PHE A 89 -5.14 18.25 5.79
C PHE A 89 -4.27 17.36 4.89
N MET A 90 -4.59 16.07 4.78
CA MET A 90 -4.00 15.17 3.78
C MET A 90 -4.41 15.56 2.35
N GLY A 91 -5.36 16.50 2.20
CA GLY A 91 -5.52 17.31 1.01
C GLY A 91 -4.47 18.43 0.92
N TYR A 92 -3.45 18.21 0.09
CA TYR A 92 -2.65 19.24 -0.61
C TYR A 92 -2.17 20.44 0.23
N GLU A 93 -1.12 20.23 1.03
CA GLU A 93 0.12 21.03 1.11
C GLU A 93 0.84 20.70 2.42
N THR A 94 1.99 20.01 2.29
CA THR A 94 3.06 19.88 3.30
C THR A 94 2.84 18.92 4.50
N LEU A 95 2.81 17.60 4.30
CA LEU A 95 2.95 16.64 5.42
C LEU A 95 4.30 16.74 6.16
N LEU A 96 5.38 17.12 5.46
CA LEU A 96 6.71 17.25 6.08
C LEU A 96 6.85 18.51 6.94
N ASP A 97 6.19 19.62 6.59
CA ASP A 97 6.14 20.82 7.45
C ASP A 97 5.00 20.75 8.49
N SER A 98 3.99 19.89 8.28
CA SER A 98 2.82 19.73 9.17
C SER A 98 2.81 18.46 10.03
N ALA A 99 3.83 17.59 9.98
CA ALA A 99 3.97 16.48 10.95
C ALA A 99 3.97 16.99 12.41
N ALA A 100 4.49 18.21 12.63
CA ALA A 100 4.41 18.92 13.91
C ALA A 100 2.99 19.43 14.26
N ALA A 101 2.12 19.66 13.27
CA ALA A 101 0.73 20.10 13.47
C ALA A 101 -0.25 18.93 13.68
N ALA A 102 0.09 17.74 13.18
CA ALA A 102 -0.73 16.52 13.26
C ALA A 102 -0.36 15.57 14.42
N ASN A 103 0.66 15.89 15.23
CA ASN A 103 1.21 14.99 16.27
C ASN A 103 1.62 13.60 15.72
N LEU A 104 1.89 13.48 14.42
CA LEU A 104 2.33 12.22 13.80
C LEU A 104 3.84 12.07 13.93
N SER A 105 4.28 10.88 14.31
CA SER A 105 5.69 10.51 14.23
C SER A 105 6.10 10.29 12.77
N LEU A 106 7.41 10.30 12.50
CA LEU A 106 7.93 9.92 11.17
C LEU A 106 7.53 8.48 10.79
N ASN A 107 7.42 7.58 11.78
CA ASN A 107 6.95 6.21 11.55
C ASN A 107 5.50 6.21 11.07
N ASP A 108 4.63 7.02 11.67
CA ASP A 108 3.24 7.12 11.23
C ASP A 108 3.13 7.59 9.78
N VAL A 109 3.98 8.54 9.37
CA VAL A 109 4.04 9.00 7.98
C VAL A 109 4.48 7.86 7.05
N TRP A 110 5.46 7.05 7.44
CA TRP A 110 5.87 5.88 6.63
C TRP A 110 4.77 4.83 6.56
N THR A 111 4.11 4.52 7.66
CA THR A 111 2.99 3.59 7.70
C THR A 111 1.83 4.07 6.84
N ILE A 112 1.51 5.36 6.82
CA ILE A 112 0.48 5.92 5.94
C ILE A 112 0.84 5.72 4.46
N ARG A 113 2.12 5.85 4.09
CA ARG A 113 2.57 5.57 2.71
C ARG A 113 2.31 4.11 2.32
N ASP A 114 2.62 3.19 3.24
CA ASP A 114 2.37 1.76 3.04
C ASP A 114 0.87 1.47 2.89
N ILE A 115 0.04 2.12 3.71
CA ILE A 115 -1.43 2.00 3.64
C ILE A 115 -1.95 2.51 2.29
N PHE A 116 -1.47 3.66 1.80
CA PHE A 116 -1.89 4.21 0.51
C PHE A 116 -1.50 3.33 -0.67
N ALA A 117 -0.28 2.79 -0.67
CA ALA A 117 0.13 1.82 -1.67
C ALA A 117 -0.73 0.54 -1.58
N GLY A 118 -0.96 0.03 -0.37
CA GLY A 118 -1.81 -1.14 -0.10
C GLY A 118 -3.24 -0.97 -0.60
N LEU A 119 -3.87 0.18 -0.32
CA LEU A 119 -5.21 0.53 -0.81
C LEU A 119 -5.24 0.63 -2.33
N CYS A 120 -4.22 1.23 -2.96
CA CYS A 120 -4.12 1.28 -4.42
C CYS A 120 -4.13 -0.15 -5.02
N PHE A 121 -3.31 -1.06 -4.50
CA PHE A 121 -3.28 -2.44 -4.96
C PHE A 121 -4.61 -3.16 -4.70
N ALA A 122 -5.18 -3.01 -3.50
CA ALA A 122 -6.37 -3.72 -3.10
C ALA A 122 -7.60 -3.29 -3.92
N TYR A 123 -7.81 -1.98 -4.10
CA TYR A 123 -8.90 -1.46 -4.94
C TYR A 123 -8.74 -1.84 -6.41
N SER A 124 -7.51 -1.81 -6.95
CA SER A 124 -7.25 -2.26 -8.32
C SER A 124 -7.58 -3.74 -8.49
N ALA A 125 -7.18 -4.59 -7.53
CA ALA A 125 -7.53 -6.00 -7.52
C ALA A 125 -9.04 -6.25 -7.38
N ASN A 126 -9.78 -5.34 -6.74
CA ASN A 126 -11.24 -5.44 -6.57
C ASN A 126 -12.02 -4.94 -7.80
N GLY A 127 -11.34 -4.38 -8.80
CA GLY A 127 -11.95 -3.74 -9.97
C GLY A 127 -12.50 -2.33 -9.69
N GLU A 128 -12.16 -1.74 -8.55
CA GLU A 128 -12.50 -0.36 -8.17
C GLU A 128 -11.42 0.61 -8.66
N ASP A 129 -11.21 0.61 -9.98
CA ASP A 129 -10.07 1.25 -10.63
C ASP A 129 -9.96 2.77 -10.36
N SER A 130 -11.08 3.49 -10.27
CA SER A 130 -11.05 4.93 -9.94
C SER A 130 -10.49 5.18 -8.54
N THR A 131 -10.89 4.38 -7.55
CA THR A 131 -10.43 4.53 -6.16
C THR A 131 -8.98 4.09 -6.02
N ALA A 132 -8.54 3.09 -6.79
CA ALA A 132 -7.12 2.74 -6.87
C ALA A 132 -6.24 3.92 -7.33
N ILE A 133 -6.72 4.68 -8.33
CA ILE A 133 -6.04 5.89 -8.82
C ILE A 133 -6.00 6.97 -7.73
N GLU A 134 -7.11 7.20 -7.02
CA GLU A 134 -7.18 8.20 -5.94
C GLU A 134 -6.12 7.95 -4.85
N TYR A 135 -5.97 6.69 -4.38
CA TYR A 135 -4.96 6.37 -3.37
C TYR A 135 -3.52 6.45 -3.87
N SER A 136 -3.28 6.15 -5.15
CA SER A 136 -1.99 6.44 -5.79
C SER A 136 -1.69 7.94 -5.84
N ASP A 137 -2.68 8.76 -6.18
CA ASP A 137 -2.50 10.21 -6.21
C ASP A 137 -2.24 10.77 -4.82
N LEU A 138 -2.88 10.21 -3.78
CA LEU A 138 -2.54 10.50 -2.39
C LEU A 138 -1.07 10.16 -2.07
N LEU A 139 -0.56 9.01 -2.52
CA LEU A 139 0.85 8.65 -2.36
C LEU A 139 1.78 9.64 -3.09
N PHE A 140 1.52 9.92 -4.38
CA PHE A 140 2.46 10.66 -5.22
C PHE A 140 2.34 12.18 -5.18
N SER A 141 1.22 12.74 -4.73
CA SER A 141 1.04 14.19 -4.55
C SER A 141 2.03 14.79 -3.53
N PHE A 142 2.52 13.98 -2.59
CA PHE A 142 3.58 14.35 -1.65
C PHE A 142 5.01 14.15 -2.19
N GLY A 143 5.16 13.73 -3.45
CA GLY A 143 6.47 13.49 -4.06
C GLY A 143 7.14 12.18 -3.63
N TRP A 144 6.40 11.27 -3.01
CA TRP A 144 6.87 9.98 -2.48
C TRP A 144 7.11 8.91 -3.56
N TYR A 145 7.71 9.31 -4.68
CA TYR A 145 8.16 8.43 -5.75
C TYR A 145 9.34 7.52 -5.33
N ASP A 146 9.91 7.75 -4.15
CA ASP A 146 10.91 6.90 -3.50
C ASP A 146 10.31 5.85 -2.57
N TRP A 147 8.98 5.68 -2.55
CA TRP A 147 8.33 4.67 -1.72
C TRP A 147 8.81 3.26 -2.08
N SER A 148 9.10 2.48 -1.04
CA SER A 148 9.38 1.04 -1.11
C SER A 148 8.81 0.40 0.15
N PHE A 149 8.25 -0.79 0.00
CA PHE A 149 7.66 -1.48 1.13
C PHE A 149 8.73 -2.23 1.93
N LEU A 150 8.87 -1.91 3.21
CA LEU A 150 9.91 -2.49 4.06
C LEU A 150 9.79 -4.02 4.20
N ASN A 151 8.56 -4.53 4.24
CA ASN A 151 8.27 -5.93 4.54
C ASN A 151 8.21 -6.84 3.30
N GLU A 152 8.30 -6.27 2.09
CA GLU A 152 8.38 -7.03 0.84
C GLU A 152 9.43 -6.39 -0.09
N PRO A 153 10.71 -6.83 0.01
CA PRO A 153 11.77 -6.31 -0.84
C PRO A 153 11.43 -6.47 -2.32
N GLY A 154 11.57 -5.39 -3.08
CA GLY A 154 11.23 -5.35 -4.51
C GLY A 154 9.85 -4.79 -4.81
N LEU A 155 8.97 -4.63 -3.81
CA LEU A 155 7.71 -3.91 -3.96
C LEU A 155 7.94 -2.40 -3.75
N ASP A 156 7.79 -1.62 -4.82
CA ASP A 156 8.11 -0.20 -4.81
C ASP A 156 7.13 0.69 -5.60
N SER A 157 7.46 1.98 -5.71
CA SER A 157 6.62 2.97 -6.39
C SER A 157 6.35 2.63 -7.86
N LEU A 158 7.20 1.86 -8.53
CA LEU A 158 6.96 1.41 -9.90
C LEU A 158 5.82 0.39 -9.97
N ASP A 159 5.65 -0.44 -8.94
CA ASP A 159 4.54 -1.38 -8.84
C ASP A 159 3.21 -0.65 -8.66
N VAL A 160 3.19 0.41 -7.85
CA VAL A 160 2.03 1.29 -7.71
C VAL A 160 1.73 1.95 -9.07
N LEU A 161 2.75 2.48 -9.76
CA LEU A 161 2.57 3.14 -11.05
C LEU A 161 2.06 2.19 -12.14
N ILE A 162 2.51 0.94 -12.19
CA ILE A 162 2.04 -0.02 -13.20
C ILE A 162 0.61 -0.49 -12.89
N THR A 163 0.27 -0.60 -11.60
CA THR A 163 -1.10 -0.89 -11.13
C THR A 163 -2.05 0.22 -11.57
N VAL A 164 -1.66 1.47 -11.36
CA VAL A 164 -2.43 2.66 -11.78
C VAL A 164 -2.51 2.76 -13.30
N ALA A 165 -1.44 2.43 -14.02
CA ALA A 165 -1.48 2.38 -15.49
C ALA A 165 -2.55 1.41 -16.00
N LYS A 166 -2.68 0.25 -15.34
CA LYS A 166 -3.69 -0.76 -15.64
C LYS A 166 -5.09 -0.29 -15.27
N SER A 167 -5.28 0.27 -14.07
CA SER A 167 -6.58 0.81 -13.64
C SER A 167 -7.05 1.96 -14.52
N ALA A 168 -6.17 2.90 -14.86
CA ALA A 168 -6.45 3.98 -15.81
C ALA A 168 -6.86 3.45 -17.19
N TYR A 169 -6.21 2.38 -17.67
CA TYR A 169 -6.61 1.72 -18.92
C TYR A 169 -8.04 1.17 -18.86
N PHE A 170 -8.43 0.52 -17.75
CA PHE A 170 -9.76 -0.07 -17.61
C PHE A 170 -10.89 0.96 -17.51
N ILE A 171 -10.63 2.14 -16.96
CA ILE A 171 -11.59 3.27 -16.96
C ILE A 171 -11.52 4.14 -18.23
N ALA A 172 -10.75 3.70 -19.23
CA ALA A 172 -10.52 4.41 -20.50
C ALA A 172 -9.81 5.76 -20.39
N ASP A 173 -9.09 6.02 -19.29
CA ASP A 173 -8.13 7.12 -19.18
C ASP A 173 -6.78 6.71 -19.78
N PHE A 174 -6.75 6.63 -21.12
CA PHE A 174 -5.57 6.19 -21.84
C PHE A 174 -4.40 7.18 -21.77
N GLU A 175 -4.68 8.46 -21.51
CA GLU A 175 -3.65 9.49 -21.35
C GLU A 175 -2.92 9.34 -20.02
N MET A 176 -3.65 9.15 -18.91
CA MET A 176 -3.00 8.80 -17.64
C MET A 176 -2.24 7.48 -17.75
N SER A 177 -2.86 6.46 -18.34
CA SER A 177 -2.26 5.13 -18.51
C SER A 177 -0.92 5.18 -19.25
N ILE A 178 -0.85 5.84 -20.42
CA ILE A 178 0.41 5.96 -21.18
C ILE A 178 1.45 6.82 -20.45
N ASN A 179 1.03 7.86 -19.71
CA ASN A 179 1.94 8.69 -18.93
C ASN A 179 2.64 7.89 -17.82
N ARG A 180 1.90 7.01 -17.12
CA ARG A 180 2.49 6.10 -16.11
C ARG A 180 3.43 5.08 -16.74
N VAL A 181 3.04 4.48 -17.87
CA VAL A 181 3.90 3.55 -18.63
C VAL A 181 5.21 4.23 -19.04
N ASN A 182 5.15 5.43 -19.61
CA ASN A 182 6.35 6.15 -20.05
C ASN A 182 7.26 6.55 -18.90
N TYR A 183 6.71 6.88 -17.73
CA TYR A 183 7.51 7.10 -16.53
C TYR A 183 8.30 5.85 -16.13
N ILE A 184 7.67 4.67 -16.12
CA ILE A 184 8.34 3.41 -15.79
C ILE A 184 9.42 3.08 -16.83
N MET A 185 9.10 3.26 -18.12
CA MET A 185 10.05 3.05 -19.23
C MET A 185 11.31 3.91 -19.07
N ASP A 186 11.16 5.19 -18.70
CA ASP A 186 12.27 6.10 -18.42
C ASP A 186 13.09 5.61 -17.22
N LYS A 187 12.44 5.31 -16.08
CA LYS A 187 13.11 4.84 -14.86
C LYS A 187 13.90 3.54 -15.05
N LYS A 188 13.39 2.64 -15.88
CA LYS A 188 14.05 1.36 -16.21
C LYS A 188 14.98 1.45 -17.43
N ASN A 189 15.11 2.62 -18.07
CA ASN A 189 15.90 2.83 -19.30
C ASN A 189 15.51 1.90 -20.46
N LEU A 190 14.21 1.68 -20.66
CA LEU A 190 13.66 0.74 -21.66
C LEU A 190 13.35 1.39 -23.02
N GLY A 191 13.69 2.67 -23.18
CA GLY A 191 13.44 3.45 -24.40
C GLY A 191 12.07 4.10 -24.44
N SER A 192 11.66 4.61 -25.61
CA SER A 192 10.41 5.36 -25.80
C SER A 192 9.24 4.48 -26.23
N PHE A 193 8.03 4.77 -25.72
CA PHE A 193 6.80 4.08 -26.10
C PHE A 193 5.67 5.08 -26.43
N ASN A 194 5.29 5.16 -27.71
CA ASN A 194 4.33 6.18 -28.20
C ASN A 194 3.27 5.57 -29.14
N PRO A 195 2.42 4.64 -28.68
CA PRO A 195 1.29 4.16 -29.48
C PRO A 195 0.24 5.26 -29.71
N ASP A 196 -0.50 5.16 -30.81
CA ASP A 196 -1.66 6.03 -31.06
C ASP A 196 -2.88 5.57 -30.25
N ILE A 197 -3.01 6.09 -29.03
CA ILE A 197 -4.07 5.75 -28.07
C ILE A 197 -5.49 6.11 -28.53
N SER A 198 -5.63 6.92 -29.59
CA SER A 198 -6.94 7.21 -30.19
C SER A 198 -7.50 6.02 -30.98
N THR A 199 -6.65 5.06 -31.35
CA THR A 199 -7.01 3.91 -32.18
C THR A 199 -7.08 2.59 -31.39
N PRO A 200 -7.92 1.62 -31.79
CA PRO A 200 -7.93 0.30 -31.16
C PRO A 200 -6.56 -0.41 -31.18
N PRO A 201 -5.76 -0.40 -32.27
CA PRO A 201 -4.43 -1.00 -32.26
C PRO A 201 -3.46 -0.34 -31.28
N GLY A 202 -3.49 0.99 -31.12
CA GLY A 202 -2.63 1.66 -30.16
C GLY A 202 -3.01 1.36 -28.70
N ARG A 203 -4.31 1.23 -28.41
CA ARG A 203 -4.78 0.77 -27.09
C ARG A 203 -4.39 -0.68 -26.81
N LEU A 204 -4.47 -1.56 -27.81
CA LEU A 204 -3.99 -2.93 -27.68
C LEU A 204 -2.48 -2.96 -27.37
N ALA A 205 -1.69 -2.13 -28.06
CA ALA A 205 -0.26 -2.00 -27.77
C ALA A 205 -0.01 -1.49 -26.34
N LEU A 206 -0.81 -0.53 -25.85
CA LEU A 206 -0.71 0.01 -24.50
C LEU A 206 -0.94 -1.08 -23.44
N ILE A 207 -2.04 -1.84 -23.51
CA ILE A 207 -2.28 -2.91 -22.53
C ILE A 207 -1.24 -4.03 -22.61
N SER A 208 -0.77 -4.41 -23.80
CA SER A 208 0.32 -5.37 -23.94
C SER A 208 1.62 -4.87 -23.31
N LYS A 209 1.91 -3.56 -23.41
CA LYS A 209 3.08 -2.97 -22.74
C LYS A 209 2.92 -2.95 -21.22
N ILE A 210 1.71 -2.70 -20.72
CA ILE A 210 1.43 -2.79 -19.29
C ILE A 210 1.72 -4.21 -18.78
N GLU A 211 1.21 -5.24 -19.46
CA GLU A 211 1.45 -6.65 -19.11
C GLU A 211 2.95 -7.01 -19.15
N GLU A 212 3.68 -6.53 -20.16
CA GLU A 212 5.14 -6.72 -20.25
C GLU A 212 5.87 -6.06 -19.07
N LEU A 213 5.54 -4.81 -18.74
CA LEU A 213 6.16 -4.10 -17.63
C LEU A 213 5.83 -4.74 -16.28
N GLN A 214 4.61 -5.25 -16.09
CA GLN A 214 4.26 -6.01 -14.90
C GLN A 214 5.20 -7.21 -14.71
N LEU A 215 5.51 -7.95 -15.78
CA LEU A 215 6.46 -9.07 -15.73
C LEU A 215 7.90 -8.64 -15.43
N ILE A 216 8.31 -7.46 -15.88
CA ILE A 216 9.65 -6.90 -15.59
C ILE A 216 9.77 -6.41 -14.15
N LEU A 217 8.67 -5.94 -13.56
CA LEU A 217 8.64 -5.39 -12.21
C LEU A 217 8.43 -6.45 -11.14
N SER A 218 7.72 -7.54 -11.44
CA SER A 218 7.52 -8.65 -10.51
C SER A 218 8.83 -9.07 -9.84
N PRO A 219 8.87 -9.21 -8.49
CA PRO A 219 10.02 -9.76 -7.79
C PRO A 219 10.38 -11.16 -8.33
N GLU A 220 11.68 -11.46 -8.45
CA GLU A 220 12.20 -12.81 -8.79
C GLU A 220 11.95 -13.84 -7.69
#